data_AF-A0A173TF07-F1
#
_entry.id   AF-A0A173TF07-F1
#
_cell.length_a   1.000
_cell.length_b   1.000
_cell.length_c   1.000
_cell.angle_alpha   90.00
_cell.angle_beta   90.00
_cell.angle_gamma   90.00
#
_symmetry.space_group_name_H-M   'P 1'
#
loop_
_entity.id
_entity.type
_entity.pdbx_description
1 polymer ?
#
loop_
_entity_poly.entity_id
_entity_poly.type
_entity_poly.pdbx_seq_one_letter_code
_entity_poly.pdbx_strand_id
1 'polypeptide(L)'
;MLIRFNLGNFLSFSATEFGLSEEISMIADTKIKNKKRHIFDNDEIQLLKFAALYGKDITDTKNLVKAMRFMKDVILNGLPSDCQKVNCPDQTKPSYFELEMMIHNKYYAYGFQVILSQAEFTSEWLVELKSDGSERIIYENGFAHTENRLRLPSAKEEVMQNVYKWIKEDFIVYSSDLNQPDNLILNEDKTYIASFENCKDRNEIYAFVQEYLKLAEKMKIQLIITTKATKLMDLKLLRRDEIWFISRRRTKNHSIYSLDEFDDRFDKNLEIAYLDGRFGVI
;
A
#
# COMPACT_ATOMS: atom_id res chain seq x y z
N MET A 1 9.60 6.13 4.60
CA MET A 1 8.50 5.22 5.00
C MET A 1 7.30 5.53 4.12
N LEU A 2 6.51 4.52 3.76
CA LEU A 2 5.23 4.74 3.07
C LEU A 2 4.25 5.41 4.04
N ILE A 3 3.51 6.38 3.52
CA ILE A 3 2.41 7.07 4.21
C ILE A 3 1.10 6.55 3.66
N ARG A 4 0.90 6.59 2.34
CA ARG A 4 -0.28 6.07 1.65
C ARG A 4 0.08 5.47 0.31
N PHE A 5 -0.75 4.55 -0.15
CA PHE A 5 -0.81 4.13 -1.54
C PHE A 5 -2.24 4.20 -2.03
N ASN A 6 -2.43 4.89 -3.14
CA ASN A 6 -3.71 5.09 -3.79
C ASN A 6 -3.71 4.44 -5.16
N LEU A 7 -4.79 3.76 -5.51
CA LEU A 7 -4.94 3.16 -6.83
C LEU A 7 -6.37 3.24 -7.36
N GLY A 8 -6.52 3.44 -8.67
CA GLY A 8 -7.84 3.54 -9.30
C GLY A 8 -7.85 2.86 -10.66
N ASN A 9 -8.98 2.24 -11.01
CA ASN A 9 -9.22 1.60 -12.30
C ASN A 9 -8.09 0.63 -12.73
N PHE A 10 -7.74 -0.32 -11.86
CA PHE A 10 -6.68 -1.31 -12.12
C PHE A 10 -7.02 -2.69 -11.55
N LEU A 11 -6.85 -3.74 -12.36
CA LEU A 11 -7.23 -5.12 -12.03
C LEU A 11 -8.68 -5.22 -11.55
N SER A 12 -8.86 -5.46 -10.25
CA SER A 12 -10.17 -5.59 -9.63
C SER A 12 -10.65 -4.29 -8.95
N PHE A 13 -9.78 -3.30 -8.80
CA PHE A 13 -10.09 -2.02 -8.17
C PHE A 13 -10.64 -1.03 -9.19
N SER A 14 -11.93 -0.77 -9.09
CA SER A 14 -12.66 0.26 -9.85
C SER A 14 -12.25 1.66 -9.44
N ALA A 15 -12.26 2.61 -10.38
CA ALA A 15 -12.46 4.00 -9.98
C ALA A 15 -13.91 4.17 -9.52
N THR A 16 -14.14 4.85 -8.40
CA THR A 16 -15.51 5.16 -7.95
C THR A 16 -16.20 6.10 -8.95
N GLU A 17 -17.53 6.25 -8.85
CA GLU A 17 -18.32 7.16 -9.71
C GLU A 17 -17.85 8.63 -9.66
N PHE A 18 -17.13 9.01 -8.60
CA PHE A 18 -16.52 10.34 -8.41
C PHE A 18 -15.02 10.38 -8.72
N GLY A 19 -14.45 9.33 -9.33
CA GLY A 19 -13.03 9.26 -9.67
C GLY A 19 -12.11 8.95 -8.49
N LEU A 20 -12.65 8.61 -7.31
CA LEU A 20 -11.83 8.22 -6.16
C LEU A 20 -11.16 6.86 -6.40
N SER A 21 -9.90 6.82 -6.00
CA SER A 21 -9.05 5.65 -5.81
C SER A 21 -9.38 4.90 -4.51
N GLU A 22 -8.98 3.64 -4.44
CA GLU A 22 -8.89 2.91 -3.18
C GLU A 22 -7.56 3.24 -2.49
N GLU A 23 -7.61 3.45 -1.18
CA GLU A 23 -6.48 3.90 -0.35
C GLU A 23 -6.08 2.81 0.65
N ILE A 24 -4.79 2.58 0.80
CA ILE A 24 -4.23 2.04 2.04
C ILE A 24 -3.38 3.13 2.71
N SER A 25 -3.65 3.37 3.99
CA SER A 25 -2.95 4.37 4.79
C SER A 25 -2.15 3.71 5.90
N MET A 26 -0.93 4.20 6.07
CA MET A 26 -0.07 3.86 7.20
C MET A 26 -0.12 4.95 8.27
N ILE A 27 -1.01 5.95 8.17
CA ILE A 27 -1.21 6.94 9.23
C ILE A 27 -1.91 6.26 10.40
N ALA A 28 -1.31 6.33 11.59
CA ALA A 28 -1.84 5.70 12.79
C ALA A 28 -3.02 6.51 13.36
N ASP A 29 -4.06 5.82 13.87
CA ASP A 29 -5.11 6.50 14.61
C ASP A 29 -4.60 6.93 16.00
N THR A 30 -4.53 8.24 16.19
CA THR A 30 -4.15 8.90 17.44
C THR A 30 -5.07 8.56 18.61
N LYS A 31 -6.31 8.11 18.37
CA LYS A 31 -7.25 7.69 19.44
C LYS A 31 -6.83 6.35 20.07
N ILE A 32 -6.16 5.47 19.32
CA ILE A 32 -5.69 4.18 19.83
C ILE A 32 -4.41 4.39 20.65
N LYS A 33 -4.52 4.30 21.97
CA LYS A 33 -3.41 4.61 22.90
C LYS A 33 -2.48 3.43 23.24
N ASN A 34 -2.85 2.19 22.89
CA ASN A 34 -2.03 1.02 23.18
C ASN A 34 -0.93 0.80 22.11
N LYS A 35 0.04 -0.07 22.42
CA LYS A 35 1.13 -0.48 21.50
C LYS A 35 1.88 0.66 20.82
N LYS A 36 2.20 1.75 21.55
CA LYS A 36 2.93 2.91 21.02
C LYS A 36 4.24 2.55 20.30
N ARG A 37 4.87 1.42 20.64
CA ARG A 37 6.13 0.97 20.01
C ARG A 37 5.97 0.51 18.56
N HIS A 38 4.75 0.20 18.16
CA HIS A 38 4.37 -0.11 16.77
C HIS A 38 4.29 1.13 15.88
N ILE A 39 4.37 2.31 16.48
CA ILE A 39 4.26 3.60 15.80
C ILE A 39 5.66 4.18 15.62
N PHE A 40 5.92 4.66 14.41
CA PHE A 40 6.96 5.64 14.14
C PHE A 40 6.35 7.02 14.36
N ASP A 41 7.02 7.88 15.12
CA ASP A 41 6.56 9.22 15.45
C ASP A 41 7.74 10.19 15.31
N ASN A 42 7.53 11.28 14.58
CA ASN A 42 8.48 12.37 14.41
C ASN A 42 7.88 13.74 14.78
N ASP A 43 6.87 13.75 15.64
CA ASP A 43 6.07 14.90 16.10
C ASP A 43 5.12 15.50 15.04
N GLU A 44 5.41 15.34 13.75
CA GLU A 44 4.57 15.83 12.65
C GLU A 44 3.60 14.76 12.14
N ILE A 45 4.02 13.49 12.09
CA ILE A 45 3.20 12.38 11.64
C ILE A 45 3.43 11.12 12.49
N GLN A 46 2.36 10.39 12.73
CA GLN A 46 2.41 9.06 13.35
C GLN A 46 2.13 8.01 12.30
N LEU A 47 3.12 7.16 12.02
CA LEU A 47 3.02 6.10 11.03
C LEU A 47 3.06 4.71 11.67
N LEU A 48 2.18 3.83 11.21
CA LEU A 48 2.22 2.41 11.50
C LEU A 48 3.51 1.81 10.94
N LYS A 49 4.17 0.97 11.74
CA LYS A 49 5.28 0.14 11.26
C LYS A 49 4.79 -1.14 10.61
N PHE A 50 3.58 -1.59 10.92
CA PHE A 50 3.04 -2.84 10.42
C PHE A 50 1.60 -2.70 9.90
N ALA A 51 1.24 -3.45 8.86
CA ALA A 51 -0.15 -3.67 8.47
C ALA A 51 -0.34 -5.09 7.93
N ALA A 52 -1.41 -5.76 8.35
CA ALA A 52 -1.84 -7.06 7.83
C ALA A 52 -3.16 -6.91 7.07
N LEU A 53 -3.16 -7.27 5.79
CA LEU A 53 -4.32 -7.24 4.92
C LEU A 53 -4.93 -8.63 4.72
N TYR A 54 -6.25 -8.66 4.79
CA TYR A 54 -7.08 -9.83 4.58
C TYR A 54 -8.08 -9.56 3.46
N GLY A 55 -8.15 -10.45 2.48
CA GLY A 55 -9.13 -10.38 1.40
C GLY A 55 -10.08 -11.56 1.44
N LYS A 56 -11.28 -11.37 0.89
CA LYS A 56 -12.25 -12.46 0.74
C LYS A 56 -11.68 -13.58 -0.11
N ASP A 57 -11.09 -13.19 -1.23
CA ASP A 57 -10.35 -14.05 -2.11
C ASP A 57 -8.87 -13.66 -2.13
N ILE A 58 -7.99 -14.67 -2.31
CA ILE A 58 -6.54 -14.47 -2.53
C ILE A 58 -6.30 -13.47 -3.66
N THR A 59 -7.16 -13.51 -4.67
CA THR A 59 -7.07 -12.67 -5.86
C THR A 59 -7.08 -11.20 -5.50
N ASP A 60 -7.88 -10.80 -4.51
CA ASP A 60 -8.08 -9.38 -4.18
C ASP A 60 -6.84 -8.81 -3.47
N THR A 61 -6.27 -9.54 -2.51
CA THR A 61 -4.99 -9.17 -1.86
C THR A 61 -3.82 -9.22 -2.84
N LYS A 62 -3.75 -10.24 -3.70
CA LYS A 62 -2.75 -10.32 -4.77
C LYS A 62 -2.84 -9.15 -5.74
N ASN A 63 -4.03 -8.65 -6.03
CA ASN A 63 -4.19 -7.52 -6.94
C ASN A 63 -3.64 -6.22 -6.35
N LEU A 64 -3.74 -6.01 -5.02
CA LEU A 64 -3.12 -4.84 -4.38
C LEU A 64 -1.59 -4.90 -4.49
N VAL A 65 -0.99 -6.05 -4.15
CA VAL A 65 0.47 -6.24 -4.27
C VAL A 65 0.92 -6.09 -5.72
N LYS A 66 0.15 -6.62 -6.69
CA LYS A 66 0.40 -6.39 -8.12
C LYS A 66 0.29 -4.93 -8.53
N ALA A 67 -0.62 -4.15 -7.96
CA ALA A 67 -0.76 -2.73 -8.24
C ALA A 67 0.46 -1.93 -7.77
N MET A 68 0.91 -2.16 -6.52
CA MET A 68 2.14 -1.56 -5.99
C MET A 68 3.36 -1.94 -6.83
N ARG A 69 3.46 -3.22 -7.23
CA ARG A 69 4.53 -3.70 -8.10
C ARG A 69 4.48 -3.06 -9.48
N PHE A 70 3.30 -3.00 -10.10
CA PHE A 70 3.10 -2.39 -11.40
C PHE A 70 3.54 -0.94 -11.40
N MET A 71 3.12 -0.15 -10.39
CA MET A 71 3.55 1.23 -10.26
C MET A 71 5.07 1.33 -10.19
N LYS A 72 5.71 0.55 -9.31
CA LYS A 72 7.18 0.53 -9.19
C LYS A 72 7.86 0.13 -10.50
N ASP A 73 7.41 -0.93 -11.16
CA ASP A 73 7.99 -1.41 -12.41
C ASP A 73 7.87 -0.37 -13.54
N VAL A 74 6.73 0.32 -13.62
CA VAL A 74 6.48 1.39 -14.60
C VAL A 74 7.41 2.59 -14.36
N ILE A 75 7.62 2.97 -13.11
CA ILE A 75 8.57 4.04 -12.77
C ILE A 75 9.99 3.66 -13.14
N LEU A 76 10.39 2.42 -12.89
CA LEU A 76 11.77 1.98 -13.11
C LEU A 76 12.08 1.70 -14.58
N ASN A 77 11.13 1.13 -15.31
CA ASN A 77 11.37 0.51 -16.61
C ASN A 77 10.44 1.02 -17.73
N GLY A 78 9.46 1.85 -17.41
CA GLY A 78 8.39 2.25 -18.34
C GLY A 78 7.27 1.21 -18.43
N LEU A 79 6.29 1.47 -19.30
CA LEU A 79 5.14 0.58 -19.47
C LEU A 79 5.56 -0.81 -19.99
N PRO A 80 5.02 -1.90 -19.41
CA PRO A 80 5.19 -3.23 -19.99
C PRO A 80 4.71 -3.30 -21.43
N SER A 81 5.39 -4.08 -22.26
CA SER A 81 5.04 -4.23 -23.68
C SER A 81 3.64 -4.83 -23.90
N ASP A 82 3.11 -5.54 -22.91
CA ASP A 82 1.77 -6.13 -22.91
C ASP A 82 0.79 -5.40 -21.97
N CYS A 83 1.07 -4.15 -21.59
CA CYS A 83 0.21 -3.37 -20.68
C CYS A 83 -1.25 -3.28 -21.15
N GLN A 84 -1.50 -3.30 -22.46
CA GLN A 84 -2.84 -3.31 -23.07
C GLN A 84 -3.66 -4.57 -22.73
N LYS A 85 -3.01 -5.66 -22.33
CA LYS A 85 -3.67 -6.91 -21.89
C LYS A 85 -3.98 -6.90 -20.39
N VAL A 86 -3.48 -5.92 -19.64
CA VAL A 86 -3.75 -5.82 -18.21
C VAL A 86 -5.24 -5.50 -18.04
N ASN A 87 -5.91 -6.33 -17.24
CA ASN A 87 -7.32 -6.14 -16.94
C ASN A 87 -7.50 -4.84 -16.14
N CYS A 88 -8.43 -3.99 -16.57
CA CYS A 88 -8.90 -2.84 -15.81
C CYS A 88 -10.44 -2.82 -15.87
N PRO A 89 -11.12 -2.31 -14.82
CA PRO A 89 -12.58 -2.25 -14.80
C PRO A 89 -13.20 -1.43 -15.93
N ASP A 90 -12.54 -0.36 -16.38
CA ASP A 90 -12.93 0.48 -17.50
C ASP A 90 -11.73 0.81 -18.38
N GLN A 91 -11.66 0.21 -19.58
CA GLN A 91 -10.55 0.38 -20.52
C GLN A 91 -10.49 1.77 -21.16
N THR A 92 -11.54 2.58 -21.03
CA THR A 92 -11.60 3.94 -21.59
C THR A 92 -11.13 5.00 -20.60
N LYS A 93 -11.04 4.64 -19.31
CA LYS A 93 -10.60 5.54 -18.25
C LYS A 93 -9.12 5.33 -17.91
N PRO A 94 -8.41 6.36 -17.46
CA PRO A 94 -7.07 6.19 -16.94
C PRO A 94 -7.05 5.30 -15.69
N SER A 95 -6.04 4.43 -15.59
CA SER A 95 -5.61 3.85 -14.32
C SER A 95 -4.82 4.89 -13.54
N TYR A 96 -5.08 5.00 -12.24
CA TYR A 96 -4.46 5.96 -11.33
C TYR A 96 -3.55 5.23 -10.34
N PHE A 97 -2.37 5.78 -10.10
CA PHE A 97 -1.43 5.29 -9.09
C PHE A 97 -0.75 6.46 -8.39
N GLU A 98 -0.70 6.40 -7.06
CA GLU A 98 0.01 7.40 -6.27
C GLU A 98 0.58 6.79 -4.99
N LEU A 99 1.78 7.24 -4.64
CA LEU A 99 2.44 6.95 -3.39
C LEU A 99 2.65 8.26 -2.63
N GLU A 100 2.24 8.28 -1.37
CA GLU A 100 2.74 9.26 -0.42
C GLU A 100 3.85 8.63 0.40
N MET A 101 5.02 9.27 0.49
CA MET A 101 6.14 8.79 1.27
C MET A 101 6.86 9.89 2.05
N MET A 102 7.44 9.48 3.18
CA MET A 102 8.35 10.29 3.96
C MET A 102 9.81 9.95 3.61
N ILE A 103 10.57 10.97 3.20
CA ILE A 103 12.01 10.90 2.88
C ILE A 103 12.72 12.02 3.65
N HIS A 104 13.69 11.68 4.50
CA HIS A 104 14.43 12.64 5.34
C HIS A 104 13.54 13.65 6.08
N ASN A 105 12.44 13.18 6.70
CA ASN A 105 11.48 14.01 7.44
C ASN A 105 10.71 15.04 6.58
N LYS A 106 10.66 14.84 5.27
CA LYS A 106 9.79 15.55 4.35
C LYS A 106 8.81 14.59 3.71
N TYR A 107 7.63 15.09 3.35
CA TYR A 107 6.52 14.28 2.86
C TYR A 107 6.28 14.63 1.39
N TYR A 108 6.13 13.60 0.57
CA TYR A 108 5.94 13.76 -0.86
C TYR A 108 4.80 12.88 -1.34
N ALA A 109 4.01 13.38 -2.29
CA ALA A 109 3.07 12.61 -3.09
C ALA A 109 3.61 12.54 -4.52
N TYR A 110 3.82 11.32 -5.02
CA TYR A 110 4.19 11.07 -6.40
C TYR A 110 3.18 10.14 -7.05
N GLY A 111 2.67 10.52 -8.22
CA GLY A 111 1.70 9.71 -8.93
C GLY A 111 1.68 9.94 -10.44
N PHE A 112 0.95 9.07 -11.13
CA PHE A 112 0.70 9.17 -12.55
C PHE A 112 -0.62 8.51 -12.94
N GLN A 113 -1.13 8.89 -14.10
CA GLN A 113 -2.26 8.25 -14.76
C GLN A 113 -1.88 7.70 -16.13
N VAL A 114 -2.46 6.56 -16.50
CA VAL A 114 -2.21 5.90 -17.79
C VAL A 114 -3.47 5.24 -18.33
N ILE A 115 -3.78 5.44 -19.61
CA ILE A 115 -4.78 4.66 -20.33
C ILE A 115 -4.09 3.40 -20.86
N LEU A 116 -4.24 2.29 -20.13
CA LEU A 116 -3.54 1.03 -20.41
C LEU A 116 -3.86 0.47 -21.80
N SER A 117 -5.11 0.60 -22.25
CA SER A 117 -5.57 0.12 -23.57
C SER A 117 -4.86 0.82 -24.74
N GLN A 118 -4.38 2.04 -24.53
CA GLN A 118 -3.66 2.86 -25.50
C GLN A 118 -2.15 2.90 -25.20
N ALA A 119 -1.74 2.31 -24.07
CA ALA A 119 -0.39 2.44 -23.52
C ALA A 119 0.07 3.90 -23.40
N GLU A 120 -0.83 4.82 -23.03
CA GLU A 120 -0.59 6.26 -23.06
C GLU A 120 -0.71 6.87 -21.66
N PHE A 121 0.37 7.51 -21.18
CA PHE A 121 0.31 8.31 -19.96
C PHE A 121 -0.53 9.57 -20.19
N THR A 122 -1.34 9.95 -19.22
CA THR A 122 -2.18 11.16 -19.29
C THR A 122 -1.69 12.26 -18.35
N SER A 123 -1.11 11.89 -17.21
CA SER A 123 -0.52 12.84 -16.26
C SER A 123 0.55 12.19 -15.38
N GLU A 124 1.46 13.02 -14.86
CA GLU A 124 2.47 12.68 -13.83
C GLU A 124 2.66 13.91 -12.92
N TRP A 125 2.78 13.67 -11.62
CA TRP A 125 2.98 14.74 -10.64
C TRP A 125 3.92 14.33 -9.50
N LEU A 126 4.53 15.35 -8.90
CA LEU A 126 5.27 15.28 -7.65
C LEU A 126 4.97 16.53 -6.82
N VAL A 127 4.50 16.32 -5.60
CA VAL A 127 4.09 17.37 -4.65
C VAL A 127 4.82 17.17 -3.33
N GLU A 128 5.33 18.24 -2.72
CA GLU A 128 5.79 18.26 -1.32
C GLU A 128 4.59 18.64 -0.43
N LEU A 129 4.24 17.75 0.50
CA LEU A 129 3.15 17.95 1.47
C LEU A 129 3.75 18.59 2.74
N LYS A 130 3.18 19.70 3.20
CA LYS A 130 3.64 20.38 4.40
C LYS A 130 2.74 20.09 5.60
N SER A 131 3.31 20.24 6.79
CA SER A 131 2.63 20.01 8.07
C SER A 131 1.48 20.98 8.35
N ASP A 132 1.46 22.15 7.70
CA ASP A 132 0.34 23.10 7.76
C ASP A 132 -0.83 22.74 6.81
N GLY A 133 -0.74 21.60 6.13
CA GLY A 133 -1.72 21.14 5.14
C GLY A 133 -1.59 21.82 3.78
N SER A 134 -0.61 22.71 3.60
CA SER A 134 -0.32 23.29 2.29
C SER A 134 0.52 22.34 1.43
N GLU A 135 0.36 22.49 0.12
CA GLU A 135 1.07 21.69 -0.87
C GLU A 135 1.99 22.58 -1.69
N ARG A 136 3.19 22.09 -2.00
CA ARG A 136 4.08 22.70 -2.97
C ARG A 136 4.24 21.75 -4.15
N ILE A 137 3.66 22.13 -5.29
CA ILE A 137 3.87 21.43 -6.55
C ILE A 137 5.35 21.56 -6.93
N ILE A 138 6.06 20.44 -7.01
CA ILE A 138 7.43 20.36 -7.51
C ILE A 138 7.38 20.18 -9.02
N TYR A 139 6.52 19.27 -9.47
CA TYR A 139 6.33 18.93 -10.86
C TYR A 139 4.89 18.49 -11.11
N GLU A 140 4.32 18.95 -12.21
CA GLU A 140 3.06 18.46 -12.74
C GLU A 140 3.13 18.58 -14.26
N ASN A 141 2.71 17.54 -14.96
CA ASN A 141 2.72 17.53 -16.42
C ASN A 141 1.53 16.75 -16.96
N GLY A 142 0.80 17.38 -17.88
CA GLY A 142 -0.05 16.67 -18.81
C GLY A 142 0.80 16.17 -19.98
N PHE A 143 0.61 14.92 -20.40
CA PHE A 143 1.36 14.40 -21.54
C PHE A 143 0.68 14.81 -22.86
N ALA A 144 1.48 15.33 -23.79
CA ALA A 144 1.11 15.43 -25.21
C ALA A 144 1.52 14.13 -25.93
N HIS A 145 0.80 13.72 -26.98
CA HIS A 145 1.02 12.45 -27.72
C HIS A 145 2.48 12.14 -28.14
N THR A 146 3.39 13.11 -28.15
CA THR A 146 4.80 12.95 -28.58
C THR A 146 5.76 12.54 -27.46
N GLU A 147 5.39 12.66 -26.18
CA GLU A 147 6.24 12.24 -25.04
C GLU A 147 5.47 11.27 -24.16
N ASN A 148 5.67 9.96 -24.37
CA ASN A 148 4.95 8.91 -23.64
C ASN A 148 5.89 8.16 -22.67
N ARG A 149 6.53 8.91 -21.77
CA ARG A 149 7.44 8.37 -20.74
C ARG A 149 7.38 9.22 -19.48
N LEU A 150 7.48 8.58 -18.32
CA LEU A 150 7.60 9.28 -17.04
C LEU A 150 8.92 10.07 -16.99
N ARG A 151 8.86 11.30 -16.46
CA ARG A 151 10.01 12.19 -16.32
C ARG A 151 10.83 11.88 -15.10
N LEU A 152 10.20 11.44 -13.99
CA LEU A 152 10.86 11.13 -12.72
C LEU A 152 12.21 10.39 -12.86
N PRO A 153 12.34 9.33 -13.70
CA PRO A 153 13.59 8.56 -13.80
C PRO A 153 14.75 9.33 -14.45
N SER A 154 14.47 10.40 -15.19
CA SER A 154 15.44 11.19 -15.94
C SER A 154 15.65 12.60 -15.38
N ALA A 155 14.99 12.92 -14.26
CA ALA A 155 15.02 14.23 -13.65
C ALA A 155 16.42 14.58 -13.11
N LYS A 156 16.82 15.83 -13.33
CA LYS A 156 18.06 16.40 -12.77
C LYS A 156 17.85 17.11 -11.43
N GLU A 157 16.60 17.38 -11.08
CA GLU A 157 16.25 18.03 -9.82
C GLU A 157 16.46 17.06 -8.65
N GLU A 158 17.17 17.52 -7.61
CA GLU A 158 17.57 16.71 -6.46
C GLU A 158 16.38 16.05 -5.76
N VAL A 159 15.27 16.77 -5.60
CA VAL A 159 14.06 16.23 -4.94
C VAL A 159 13.48 15.06 -5.74
N MET A 160 13.40 15.18 -7.06
CA MET A 160 12.93 14.10 -7.94
C MET A 160 13.88 12.89 -7.89
N GLN A 161 15.20 13.12 -7.84
CA GLN A 161 16.18 12.05 -7.70
C GLN A 161 16.05 11.30 -6.38
N ASN A 162 15.80 12.02 -5.28
CA ASN A 162 15.58 11.42 -3.97
C ASN A 162 14.30 10.56 -3.95
N VAL A 163 13.21 11.04 -4.55
CA VAL A 163 11.95 10.26 -4.69
C VAL A 163 12.17 9.02 -5.54
N TYR A 164 12.80 9.16 -6.71
CA TYR A 164 13.12 8.02 -7.58
C TYR A 164 13.99 6.99 -6.85
N LYS A 165 15.02 7.44 -6.12
CA LYS A 165 15.91 6.58 -5.33
C LYS A 165 15.13 5.83 -4.26
N TRP A 166 14.26 6.49 -3.51
CA TRP A 166 13.43 5.85 -2.49
C TRP A 166 12.52 4.77 -3.09
N ILE A 167 11.84 5.06 -4.21
CA ILE A 167 10.99 4.08 -4.90
C ILE A 167 11.82 2.89 -5.40
N LYS A 168 13.03 3.14 -5.90
CA LYS A 168 13.93 2.09 -6.39
C LYS A 168 14.47 1.21 -5.26
N GLU A 169 15.00 1.81 -4.21
CA GLU A 169 15.87 1.15 -3.23
C GLU A 169 15.18 0.83 -1.90
N ASP A 170 14.17 1.61 -1.50
CA ASP A 170 13.57 1.54 -0.17
C ASP A 170 12.13 1.01 -0.18
N PHE A 171 11.41 1.14 -1.30
CA PHE A 171 10.08 0.54 -1.48
C PHE A 171 10.18 -0.87 -2.08
N ILE A 172 10.33 -1.88 -1.25
CA ILE A 172 10.56 -3.27 -1.69
C ILE A 172 9.23 -4.03 -1.80
N VAL A 173 8.85 -4.41 -3.01
CA VAL A 173 7.67 -5.24 -3.28
C VAL A 173 8.11 -6.64 -3.72
N TYR A 174 7.82 -7.65 -2.92
CA TYR A 174 8.18 -9.03 -3.23
C TYR A 174 7.31 -9.58 -4.37
N SER A 175 7.95 -10.20 -5.36
CA SER A 175 7.30 -10.65 -6.60
C SER A 175 6.60 -12.01 -6.50
N SER A 176 7.00 -12.85 -5.55
CA SER A 176 6.41 -14.16 -5.28
C SER A 176 5.80 -14.19 -3.89
N ASP A 177 4.69 -14.90 -3.76
CA ASP A 177 4.18 -15.29 -2.45
C ASP A 177 5.30 -16.04 -1.71
N LEU A 178 5.65 -15.54 -0.52
CA LEU A 178 6.68 -16.14 0.30
C LEU A 178 6.11 -17.40 0.95
N ASN A 179 6.74 -18.54 0.67
CA ASN A 179 6.35 -19.82 1.26
C ASN A 179 6.73 -19.92 2.75
N GLN A 180 7.73 -19.13 3.17
CA GLN A 180 8.25 -19.03 4.52
C GLN A 180 8.61 -17.57 4.85
N PRO A 181 8.33 -17.09 6.06
CA PRO A 181 8.67 -15.73 6.48
C PRO A 181 10.17 -15.42 6.47
N ASP A 182 11.02 -16.40 6.74
CA ASP A 182 12.48 -16.25 6.80
C ASP A 182 13.12 -15.82 5.46
N ASN A 183 12.38 -15.93 4.35
CA ASN A 183 12.82 -15.43 3.05
C ASN A 183 12.73 -13.89 2.95
N LEU A 184 12.11 -13.23 3.92
CA LEU A 184 11.99 -11.79 3.96
C LEU A 184 13.23 -11.18 4.65
N ILE A 185 14.10 -10.59 3.83
CA ILE A 185 15.34 -9.96 4.28
C ILE A 185 15.03 -8.52 4.71
N LEU A 186 15.00 -8.32 6.02
CA LEU A 186 14.79 -7.02 6.66
C LEU A 186 16.13 -6.29 6.82
N ASN A 187 16.26 -5.16 6.14
CA ASN A 187 17.36 -4.19 6.23
C ASN A 187 16.85 -2.90 6.87
N GLU A 188 17.76 -2.06 7.33
CA GLU A 188 17.40 -0.79 7.97
C GLU A 188 16.74 0.18 6.98
N ASP A 189 15.78 0.97 7.47
CA ASP A 189 15.15 2.11 6.80
C ASP A 189 14.33 1.84 5.53
N LYS A 190 13.82 0.62 5.35
CA LYS A 190 13.02 0.22 4.18
C LYS A 190 11.55 -0.07 4.47
N THR A 191 10.73 0.02 3.43
CA THR A 191 9.33 -0.40 3.40
C THR A 191 9.19 -1.69 2.59
N TYR A 192 8.59 -2.70 3.19
CA TYR A 192 8.44 -4.03 2.63
C TYR A 192 6.97 -4.35 2.38
N ILE A 193 6.66 -4.81 1.18
CA ILE A 193 5.35 -5.35 0.79
C ILE A 193 5.53 -6.82 0.46
N ALA A 194 4.88 -7.71 1.21
CA ALA A 194 5.01 -9.15 1.03
C ALA A 194 3.67 -9.88 1.09
N SER A 195 3.59 -11.03 0.42
CA SER A 195 2.43 -11.91 0.47
C SER A 195 2.80 -13.22 1.12
N PHE A 196 2.05 -13.61 2.16
CA PHE A 196 2.18 -14.89 2.86
C PHE A 196 1.02 -15.85 2.55
N GLU A 197 0.32 -15.63 1.43
CA GLU A 197 -0.84 -16.44 1.01
C GLU A 197 -0.52 -17.93 0.80
N ASN A 198 0.73 -18.26 0.45
CA ASN A 198 1.18 -19.65 0.24
C ASN A 198 1.88 -20.27 1.46
N CYS A 199 2.08 -19.52 2.54
CA CYS A 199 2.69 -20.04 3.75
C CYS A 199 1.68 -20.92 4.50
N LYS A 200 2.05 -22.19 4.71
CA LYS A 200 1.13 -23.21 5.25
C LYS A 200 0.99 -23.14 6.76
N ASP A 201 2.08 -22.82 7.47
CA ASP A 201 2.07 -22.74 8.92
C ASP A 201 1.71 -21.33 9.39
N ARG A 202 0.47 -21.18 9.87
CA ARG A 202 -0.02 -19.90 10.41
C ARG A 202 0.68 -19.49 11.71
N ASN A 203 1.28 -20.43 12.45
CA ASN A 203 2.07 -20.13 13.64
C ASN A 203 3.41 -19.51 13.30
N GLU A 204 4.05 -19.94 12.21
CA GLU A 204 5.30 -19.34 11.72
C GLU A 204 5.07 -17.87 11.38
N ILE A 205 3.96 -17.54 10.71
CA ILE A 205 3.59 -16.14 10.42
C ILE A 205 3.39 -15.35 11.71
N TYR A 206 2.70 -15.92 12.71
CA TYR A 206 2.48 -15.24 14.00
C TYR A 206 3.81 -14.97 14.73
N ALA A 207 4.68 -15.98 14.82
CA ALA A 207 5.99 -15.86 15.46
C ALA A 207 6.89 -14.85 14.72
N PHE A 208 6.86 -14.87 13.38
CA PHE A 208 7.56 -13.90 12.56
C PHE A 208 7.09 -12.47 12.82
N VAL A 209 5.78 -12.22 12.84
CA VAL A 209 5.24 -10.87 13.11
C VAL A 209 5.61 -10.40 14.51
N GLN A 210 5.59 -11.30 15.51
CA GLN A 210 6.07 -10.97 16.85
C GLN A 210 7.53 -10.53 16.86
N GLU A 211 8.40 -11.21 16.12
CA GLU A 211 9.82 -10.86 16.04
C GLU A 211 10.05 -9.59 15.22
N TYR A 212 9.33 -9.45 14.10
CA TYR A 212 9.31 -8.23 13.29
C TYR A 212 8.96 -7.01 14.14
N LEU A 213 7.90 -7.07 14.95
CA LEU A 213 7.46 -5.95 15.77
C LEU A 213 8.54 -5.55 16.79
N LYS A 214 9.23 -6.52 17.43
CA LYS A 214 10.37 -6.25 18.33
C LYS A 214 11.53 -5.57 17.59
N LEU A 215 11.81 -6.00 16.36
CA LEU A 215 12.85 -5.41 15.53
C LEU A 215 12.47 -3.97 15.13
N ALA A 216 11.23 -3.77 14.71
CA ALA A 216 10.68 -2.49 14.31
C ALA A 216 10.62 -1.48 15.48
N GLU A 217 10.67 -1.90 16.75
CA GLU A 217 10.85 -0.99 17.88
C GLU A 217 12.18 -0.21 17.79
N LYS A 218 13.22 -0.84 17.22
CA LYS A 218 14.61 -0.34 17.21
C LYS A 218 15.05 0.22 15.87
N MET A 219 14.33 -0.11 14.80
CA MET A 219 14.70 0.19 13.41
C MET A 219 13.56 0.91 12.70
N LYS A 220 13.86 1.79 11.73
CA LYS A 220 12.82 2.46 10.93
C LYS A 220 12.39 1.59 9.75
N ILE A 221 11.98 0.36 10.04
CA ILE A 221 11.43 -0.56 9.06
C ILE A 221 9.90 -0.50 9.05
N GLN A 222 9.31 -0.71 7.89
CA GLN A 222 7.86 -0.78 7.72
C GLN A 222 7.51 -2.03 6.91
N LEU A 223 6.47 -2.75 7.31
CA LEU A 223 6.06 -4.00 6.67
C LEU A 223 4.55 -4.04 6.49
N ILE A 224 4.13 -4.28 5.26
CA ILE A 224 2.75 -4.50 4.88
C ILE A 224 2.67 -5.92 4.30
N ILE A 225 1.81 -6.75 4.88
CA ILE A 225 1.64 -8.14 4.45
C ILE A 225 0.22 -8.42 4.00
N THR A 226 0.08 -9.30 3.02
CA THR A 226 -1.20 -9.97 2.74
C THR A 226 -1.15 -11.40 3.29
N THR A 227 -2.22 -11.86 3.93
CA THR A 227 -2.22 -13.17 4.59
C THR A 227 -3.62 -13.75 4.83
N LYS A 228 -3.68 -15.07 5.00
CA LYS A 228 -4.84 -15.81 5.55
C LYS A 228 -4.66 -16.25 6.99
N ALA A 229 -3.57 -15.86 7.63
CA ALA A 229 -3.31 -16.20 9.02
C ALA A 229 -4.25 -15.41 9.94
N THR A 230 -5.45 -15.95 10.15
CA THR A 230 -6.46 -15.40 11.07
C THR A 230 -5.95 -15.30 12.51
N LYS A 231 -4.93 -16.09 12.88
CA LYS A 231 -4.24 -15.98 14.18
C LYS A 231 -3.61 -14.61 14.45
N LEU A 232 -3.28 -13.85 13.41
CA LEU A 232 -2.79 -12.48 13.55
C LEU A 232 -3.90 -11.49 13.93
N MET A 233 -5.19 -11.87 13.84
CA MET A 233 -6.33 -11.10 14.32
C MET A 233 -6.43 -11.14 15.86
N ASP A 234 -5.31 -10.86 16.52
CA ASP A 234 -5.14 -10.86 17.95
C ASP A 234 -4.86 -9.43 18.41
N LEU A 235 -5.85 -8.79 19.03
CA LEU A 235 -5.71 -7.44 19.58
C LEU A 235 -4.76 -7.34 20.77
N LYS A 236 -4.20 -8.47 21.25
CA LYS A 236 -3.04 -8.46 22.16
C LYS A 236 -1.73 -8.27 21.39
N LEU A 237 -1.64 -8.76 20.15
CA LEU A 237 -0.50 -8.60 19.26
C LEU A 237 -0.58 -7.31 18.44
N LEU A 238 -1.68 -7.07 17.74
CA LEU A 238 -1.84 -5.94 16.81
C LEU A 238 -2.78 -4.86 17.33
N ARG A 239 -2.64 -3.65 16.80
CA ARG A 239 -3.62 -2.56 16.93
C ARG A 239 -4.74 -2.77 15.90
N ARG A 240 -5.85 -2.06 16.07
CA ARG A 240 -7.00 -2.17 15.15
C ARG A 240 -6.69 -1.58 13.79
N ASP A 241 -6.00 -0.44 13.76
CA ASP A 241 -5.53 0.22 12.54
C ASP A 241 -4.39 -0.51 11.82
N GLU A 242 -3.83 -1.59 12.41
CA GLU A 242 -2.87 -2.48 11.75
C GLU A 242 -3.56 -3.66 11.02
N ILE A 243 -4.87 -3.84 11.19
CA ILE A 243 -5.64 -4.93 10.58
C ILE A 243 -6.54 -4.34 9.50
N TRP A 244 -6.33 -4.77 8.27
CA TRP A 244 -6.97 -4.22 7.08
C TRP A 244 -7.73 -5.29 6.31
N PHE A 245 -8.81 -4.87 5.67
CA PHE A 245 -9.69 -5.73 4.90
C PHE A 245 -9.84 -5.23 3.48
N ILE A 246 -9.91 -6.18 2.54
CA ILE A 246 -10.27 -5.93 1.15
C ILE A 246 -11.53 -6.75 0.87
N SER A 247 -12.64 -6.06 0.58
CA SER A 247 -13.88 -6.73 0.20
C SER A 247 -14.52 -6.10 -1.03
N ARG A 248 -15.32 -6.90 -1.75
CA ARG A 248 -16.18 -6.39 -2.81
C ARG A 248 -17.48 -5.86 -2.21
N ARG A 249 -17.71 -4.55 -2.34
CA ARG A 249 -19.04 -3.98 -2.07
C ARG A 249 -20.02 -4.46 -3.14
N ARG A 250 -21.32 -4.47 -2.80
CA ARG A 250 -22.43 -4.89 -3.70
C ARG A 250 -22.46 -4.10 -5.03
N THR A 251 -21.79 -2.97 -5.10
CA THR A 251 -21.64 -2.12 -6.30
C THR A 251 -20.52 -2.56 -7.26
N LYS A 252 -19.91 -3.75 -7.06
CA LYS A 252 -18.75 -4.29 -7.82
C LYS A 252 -17.41 -3.59 -7.60
N ASN A 253 -17.33 -2.66 -6.64
CA ASN A 253 -16.10 -1.98 -6.28
C ASN A 253 -15.42 -2.73 -5.12
N HIS A 254 -14.10 -2.90 -5.17
CA HIS A 254 -13.36 -3.32 -3.98
C HIS A 254 -13.24 -2.13 -3.06
N SER A 255 -13.37 -2.34 -1.76
CA SER A 255 -13.08 -1.35 -0.75
C SER A 255 -11.96 -1.85 0.15
N ILE A 256 -10.96 -0.99 0.37
CA ILE A 256 -9.92 -1.19 1.36
C ILE A 256 -10.31 -0.40 2.61
N TYR A 257 -10.33 -1.05 3.78
CA TYR A 257 -10.70 -0.40 5.04
C TYR A 257 -10.04 -1.10 6.23
N SER A 258 -9.80 -0.35 7.30
CA SER A 258 -9.21 -0.87 8.53
C SER A 258 -10.27 -1.45 9.48
N LEU A 259 -9.87 -2.32 10.41
CA LEU A 259 -10.73 -2.77 11.50
C LEU A 259 -11.14 -1.62 12.44
N ASP A 260 -10.38 -0.53 12.44
CA ASP A 260 -10.66 0.63 13.28
C ASP A 260 -11.90 1.41 12.81
N GLU A 261 -12.30 1.28 11.55
CA GLU A 261 -13.54 1.86 11.02
C GLU A 261 -14.82 1.20 11.55
N PHE A 262 -14.71 0.10 12.31
CA PHE A 262 -15.85 -0.58 12.92
C PHE A 262 -16.03 -0.16 14.39
N ASP A 263 -17.22 0.34 14.74
CA ASP A 263 -17.55 0.74 16.12
C ASP A 263 -17.63 -0.44 17.11
N ASP A 264 -17.72 -1.67 16.60
CA ASP A 264 -17.87 -2.86 17.42
C ASP A 264 -16.69 -3.05 18.37
N ARG A 265 -17.02 -3.20 19.67
CA ARG A 265 -16.09 -3.72 20.67
C ARG A 265 -16.03 -5.23 20.49
N PHE A 266 -14.97 -5.71 19.83
CA PHE A 266 -14.66 -7.14 19.71
C PHE A 266 -14.09 -7.69 21.03
N ASP A 267 -14.88 -7.57 22.10
CA ASP A 267 -14.60 -8.18 23.41
C ASP A 267 -14.68 -9.71 23.31
N LYS A 268 -15.30 -10.22 22.23
CA LYS A 268 -15.36 -11.64 21.83
C LYS A 268 -14.54 -11.84 20.56
N ASN A 269 -13.56 -12.74 20.67
CA ASN A 269 -12.60 -13.23 19.67
C ASN A 269 -12.80 -12.68 18.23
N LEU A 270 -11.97 -11.71 17.85
CA LEU A 270 -11.95 -11.06 16.54
C LEU A 270 -11.81 -12.07 15.38
N GLU A 271 -11.04 -13.14 15.58
CA GLU A 271 -10.92 -14.22 14.60
C GLU A 271 -12.28 -14.87 14.29
N ILE A 272 -13.11 -15.10 15.30
CA ILE A 272 -14.46 -15.66 15.11
C ILE A 272 -15.34 -14.67 14.36
N ALA A 273 -15.30 -13.38 14.73
CA ALA A 273 -16.05 -12.34 14.04
C ALA A 273 -15.68 -12.26 12.54
N TYR A 274 -14.39 -12.43 12.21
CA TYR A 274 -13.95 -12.53 10.83
C TYR A 274 -14.50 -13.77 10.15
N LEU A 275 -14.36 -14.94 10.78
CA LEU A 275 -14.85 -16.23 10.27
C LEU A 275 -16.37 -16.29 10.07
N ASP A 276 -17.12 -15.49 10.83
CA ASP A 276 -18.57 -15.32 10.67
C ASP A 276 -18.95 -14.33 9.55
N GLY A 277 -17.96 -13.75 8.85
CA GLY A 277 -18.17 -12.85 7.73
C GLY A 277 -18.58 -11.42 8.11
N ARG A 278 -18.43 -11.01 9.38
CA ARG A 278 -18.87 -9.68 9.86
C ARG A 278 -18.20 -8.50 9.14
N PHE A 279 -17.01 -8.73 8.61
CA PHE A 279 -16.27 -7.71 7.88
C PHE A 279 -16.56 -7.73 6.38
N GLY A 280 -17.46 -8.57 5.86
CA GLY A 280 -17.72 -8.69 4.41
C GLY A 280 -16.61 -9.39 3.63
N VAL A 281 -15.71 -10.09 4.33
CA VAL A 281 -14.49 -10.72 3.80
C VAL A 281 -14.63 -12.25 3.72
N ILE A 282 -15.85 -12.80 3.81
CA ILE A 282 -16.14 -14.25 3.67
C ILE A 282 -17.34 -14.45 2.75
#